data_AF-A0A961QRT7-F1
#
_entry.id   AF-A0A961QRT7-F1
#
_cell.length_a   1.000
_cell.length_b   1.000
_cell.length_c   1.000
_cell.angle_alpha   90.00
_cell.angle_beta   90.00
_cell.angle_gamma   90.00
#
_symmetry.space_group_name_H-M   'P 1'
#
loop_
_entity.id
_entity.type
_entity.pdbx_description
1 polymer ?
#
loop_
_entity_poly.entity_id
_entity_poly.type
_entity_poly.pdbx_seq_one_letter_code
_entity_poly.pdbx_strand_id
1 'polypeptide(L)' 'QALFGYPVPVWHHHRLIRDESGRRLAKRDQARALATLRDEGATPADIRAMLGLRAAPVRA' A
#
# COMPACT_ATOMS: atom_id res chain seq x y z
N GLN A 1 -16.30 -18.61 5.59
CA GLN A 1 -15.75 -19.96 5.32
C GLN A 1 -16.92 -20.91 5.46
N ALA A 2 -17.59 -21.23 4.35
CA ALA A 2 -18.82 -22.04 4.35
C ALA A 2 -18.60 -23.48 3.87
N LEU A 3 -17.46 -23.77 3.20
CA LEU A 3 -17.17 -25.07 2.62
C LEU A 3 -16.50 -26.06 3.60
N PHE A 4 -15.75 -25.58 4.60
CA PHE A 4 -14.96 -26.43 5.49
C PHE A 4 -15.19 -26.16 6.99
N GLY A 5 -16.20 -25.35 7.37
CA GLY A 5 -16.62 -25.17 8.77
C GLY A 5 -15.62 -24.52 9.74
N TYR A 6 -14.57 -23.84 9.27
CA TYR A 6 -13.59 -23.14 10.10
C TYR A 6 -14.12 -21.77 10.55
N PRO A 7 -13.59 -21.23 11.67
CA PRO A 7 -13.84 -19.86 12.08
C PRO A 7 -13.59 -18.88 10.93
N VAL A 8 -14.50 -17.93 10.76
CA VAL A 8 -14.33 -16.86 9.77
C VAL A 8 -13.29 -15.87 10.29
N PRO A 9 -12.20 -15.62 9.56
CA PRO A 9 -11.22 -14.63 10.00
C PRO A 9 -11.83 -13.23 9.96
N VAL A 10 -11.33 -12.35 10.82
CA VAL A 10 -11.65 -10.93 10.76
C VAL A 10 -10.83 -10.29 9.64
N TRP A 11 -11.51 -9.80 8.61
CA TRP A 11 -10.87 -9.10 7.50
C TRP A 11 -10.74 -7.61 7.81
N HIS A 12 -9.54 -7.07 7.62
CA HIS A 12 -9.32 -5.63 7.62
C HIS A 12 -9.06 -5.18 6.18
N HIS A 13 -10.05 -4.50 5.59
CA HIS A 13 -9.94 -3.99 4.23
C HIS A 13 -9.28 -2.62 4.23
N HIS A 14 -8.07 -2.53 3.69
CA HIS A 14 -7.38 -1.25 3.53
C HIS A 14 -7.97 -0.45 2.37
N ARG A 15 -7.93 0.88 2.51
CA ARG A 15 -8.32 1.81 1.45
C ARG A 15 -7.34 1.73 0.28
N LEU A 16 -7.86 1.95 -0.93
CA LEU A 16 -7.05 2.07 -2.13
C LEU A 16 -6.27 3.39 -2.12
N ILE A 17 -5.04 3.35 -2.64
CA ILE A 17 -4.24 4.55 -2.90
C ILE A 17 -4.72 5.17 -4.22
N ARG A 18 -4.91 6.48 -4.21
CA ARG A 18 -5.46 7.25 -5.33
C ARG A 18 -4.54 8.43 -5.66
N ASP A 19 -4.60 8.92 -6.91
CA ASP A 19 -3.97 10.16 -7.31
C ASP A 19 -4.79 11.39 -6.86
N GLU A 20 -4.29 12.58 -7.17
CA GLU A 20 -4.90 13.87 -6.82
C GLU A 20 -6.30 14.05 -7.42
N SER A 21 -6.61 13.38 -8.53
CA SER A 21 -7.95 13.37 -9.15
C SER A 21 -8.90 12.32 -8.52
N GLY A 22 -8.42 11.56 -7.53
CA GLY A 22 -9.18 10.50 -6.87
C GLY A 22 -9.23 9.19 -7.64
N ARG A 23 -8.45 9.03 -8.71
CA ARG A 23 -8.39 7.79 -9.50
C ARG A 23 -7.43 6.81 -8.85
N ARG A 24 -7.80 5.52 -8.81
CA ARG A 24 -6.93 4.46 -8.24
C ARG A 24 -5.63 4.37 -9.03
N LEU A 25 -4.51 4.34 -8.32
CA LEU A 25 -3.21 4.07 -8.93
C LEU A 25 -3.13 2.60 -9.40
N ALA A 26 -2.75 2.38 -10.65
CA ALA A 26 -2.46 1.05 -11.18
C ALA A 26 -1.36 1.10 -12.23
N LYS A 27 -0.65 0.00 -12.44
CA LYS A 27 0.45 -0.09 -13.43
C LYS A 27 0.00 0.30 -14.86
N ARG A 28 -1.22 -0.09 -15.24
CA ARG A 28 -1.83 0.26 -16.55
C ARG A 28 -2.04 1.77 -16.74
N ASP A 29 -2.17 2.48 -15.63
CA ASP A 29 -2.51 3.90 -15.56
C ASP A 29 -1.25 4.78 -15.51
N GLN A 30 -0.09 4.19 -15.90
CA GLN A 30 1.26 4.75 -15.78
C GLN A 30 1.62 5.18 -14.35
N ALA A 31 0.97 4.62 -13.33
CA ALA A 31 1.36 4.87 -11.95
C ALA A 31 2.78 4.35 -11.70
N ARG A 32 3.60 5.17 -11.05
CA ARG A 32 5.03 4.91 -10.83
C ARG A 32 5.23 3.61 -10.05
N ALA A 33 6.14 2.76 -10.54
CA ALA A 33 6.54 1.56 -9.83
C ALA A 33 7.54 1.90 -8.72
N LEU A 34 7.61 1.03 -7.71
CA LEU A 34 8.57 1.17 -6.61
C LEU A 34 10.03 1.12 -7.10
N ALA A 35 10.32 0.35 -8.16
CA ALA A 35 11.64 0.31 -8.78
C ALA A 35 12.04 1.69 -9.32
N THR A 36 11.16 2.34 -10.10
CA THR A 36 11.36 3.69 -10.63
C THR A 36 11.62 4.71 -9.52
N LEU A 37 10.87 4.64 -8.41
CA LEU A 37 11.09 5.51 -7.26
C LEU A 37 12.49 5.32 -6.65
N ARG A 38 12.98 4.08 -6.57
CA ARG A 38 14.33 3.79 -6.05
C ARG A 38 15.43 4.23 -7.00
N ASP A 39 15.25 4.03 -8.30
CA ASP A 39 16.21 4.46 -9.32
C ASP A 39 16.37 5.99 -9.33
N GLU A 40 15.31 6.72 -8.98
CA GLU A 40 15.32 8.17 -8.77
C GLU A 40 15.82 8.61 -7.37
N GLY A 41 16.25 7.66 -6.53
CA GLY A 41 16.85 7.94 -5.23
C GLY A 41 15.89 8.03 -4.03
N ALA A 42 14.61 7.69 -4.20
CA ALA A 42 13.66 7.72 -3.08
C ALA A 42 13.99 6.65 -2.03
N THR A 43 14.06 7.06 -0.76
CA THR A 43 14.28 6.17 0.37
C THR A 43 12.98 5.53 0.87
N PRO A 44 13.03 4.43 1.63
CA PRO A 44 11.84 3.89 2.30
C PRO A 44 11.15 4.89 3.23
N ALA A 45 11.90 5.83 3.82
CA ALA A 45 11.34 6.86 4.69
C ALA A 45 10.49 7.86 3.88
N ASP A 46 10.99 8.30 2.72
CA ASP A 46 10.28 9.22 1.83
C ASP A 46 8.94 8.62 1.39
N ILE A 47 8.95 7.35 0.97
CA ILE A 47 7.75 6.66 0.50
C ILE A 47 6.71 6.51 1.62
N ARG A 48 7.15 6.24 2.85
CA ARG A 48 6.24 6.20 4.02
C ARG A 48 5.64 7.56 4.30
N ALA A 49 6.44 8.63 4.21
CA ALA A 49 5.97 10.00 4.37
C ALA A 49 4.94 10.38 3.30
N MET A 50 5.18 10.04 2.02
CA MET A 50 4.23 10.24 0.92
C MET A 50 2.88 9.55 1.16
N LEU A 51 2.90 8.37 1.80
CA LEU A 51 1.70 7.61 2.15
C LEU A 51 1.04 8.07 3.48
N GLY A 52 1.60 9.07 4.17
CA GLY A 52 1.16 9.49 5.50
C GLY A 52 1.35 8.41 6.57
N LEU A 53 2.19 7.42 6.32
CA LEU A 53 2.50 6.34 7.25
C LEU A 53 3.60 6.78 8.20
N ARG A 54 3.30 6.83 9.49
CA ARG A 54 4.33 6.96 10.52
C ARG A 54 5.15 5.67 10.55
N ALA A 55 6.44 5.76 10.92
CA ALA A 55 7.24 4.58 11.17
C ALA A 55 6.52 3.72 12.22
N ALA A 56 6.07 2.52 11.83
CA ALA A 56 5.50 1.58 12.77
C ALA A 56 6.62 1.12 13.72
N PRO A 57 6.34 0.96 15.03
CA PRO A 57 7.30 0.31 15.91
C PRO A 57 7.61 -1.07 15.32
N VAL A 58 8.90 -1.41 15.22
CA VAL A 58 9.33 -2.77 14.91
C VAL A 58 8.73 -3.65 16.01
N ARG A 59 7.84 -4.57 15.63
CA ARG A 59 7.37 -5.59 16.57
C ARG A 59 8.57 -6.51 16.86
N ALA A 60 8.99 -6.54 18.12
CA ALA A 60 9.83 -7.59 18.67
C ALA A 60 9.08 -8.93 18.68
#